data_AF-A0AAX2H0Y3-F1
#
_entry.id   AF-A0AAX2H0Y3-F1
#
_cell.length_a   1.000
_cell.length_b   1.000
_cell.length_c   1.000
_cell.angle_alpha   90.00
_cell.angle_beta   90.00
_cell.angle_gamma   90.00
#
_symmetry.space_group_name_H-M   'P 1'
#
loop_
_entity.id
_entity.type
_entity.pdbx_description
1 polymer ?
#
loop_
_entity_poly.entity_id
_entity_poly.type
_entity_poly.pdbx_seq_one_letter_code
_entity_poly.pdbx_strand_id
1 'polypeptide(L)'
;MELESKKIVVGKSQGALFEQLAQVRNFERLMPDNLVKFEMLRDDAFVFALKGMPEITLEKKSEVPATQLVLGAPEGKLPFMLTTNLNALSEDSTEVQMHFNGDFNPLIAMMVKTPLGKLIETIVSKMQEL
;
A
#
# COMPACT_ATOMS: atom_id res chain seq x y z
N MET A 1 -0.73 1.88 -16.40
CA MET A 1 -0.76 0.47 -15.98
C MET A 1 -1.59 0.37 -14.71
N GLU A 2 -2.45 -0.64 -14.62
CA GLU A 2 -3.26 -0.90 -13.44
C GLU A 2 -2.99 -2.32 -12.92
N LEU A 3 -2.95 -2.45 -11.59
CA LEU A 3 -2.88 -3.73 -10.90
C LEU A 3 -3.86 -3.69 -9.73
N GLU A 4 -4.40 -4.85 -9.38
CA GLU A 4 -5.21 -5.02 -8.19
C GLU A 4 -4.67 -6.21 -7.41
N SER A 5 -4.71 -6.11 -6.09
CA SER A 5 -4.50 -7.25 -5.22
C SER A 5 -5.75 -8.11 -5.19
N LYS A 6 -5.63 -9.32 -4.66
CA LYS A 6 -6.75 -10.07 -4.12
C LYS A 6 -7.49 -9.26 -3.06
N LYS A 7 -8.78 -9.57 -2.93
CA LYS A 7 -9.60 -9.18 -1.79
C LYS A 7 -9.32 -10.13 -0.64
N ILE A 8 -9.14 -9.58 0.56
CA ILE A 8 -9.04 -10.37 1.79
C ILE A 8 -10.04 -9.86 2.81
N VAL A 9 -10.29 -10.67 3.83
CA VAL A 9 -11.05 -10.26 5.00
C VAL A 9 -10.11 -10.12 6.20
N VAL A 10 -10.20 -8.98 6.88
CA VAL A 10 -9.48 -8.68 8.12
C VAL A 10 -10.51 -8.64 9.25
N GLY A 11 -10.21 -9.35 10.35
CA GLY A 11 -11.05 -9.42 11.54
C GLY A 11 -10.96 -8.16 12.42
N LYS A 12 -11.23 -7.00 11.81
CA LYS A 12 -11.34 -5.71 12.48
C LYS A 12 -12.47 -4.90 11.88
N SER A 13 -13.04 -4.02 12.69
CA SER A 13 -13.93 -2.98 12.20
C SER A 13 -13.20 -2.11 11.19
N GLN A 14 -13.97 -1.57 10.25
CA GLN A 14 -13.46 -0.72 9.18
C GLN A 14 -12.70 0.50 9.73
N GLY A 15 -13.23 1.13 10.79
CA GLY A 15 -12.59 2.26 11.45
C GLY A 15 -11.27 1.89 12.14
N ALA A 16 -11.23 0.79 12.89
CA ALA A 16 -10.02 0.38 13.61
C ALA A 16 -8.89 0.01 12.64
N LEU A 17 -9.21 -0.68 11.54
CA LEU A 17 -8.22 -0.99 10.50
C LEU A 17 -7.75 0.28 9.79
N PHE A 18 -8.67 1.18 9.44
CA PHE A 18 -8.31 2.45 8.82
C PHE A 18 -7.36 3.28 9.69
N GLU A 19 -7.62 3.39 11.01
CA GLU A 19 -6.74 4.13 11.93
C GLU A 19 -5.31 3.58 11.94
N GLN A 20 -5.15 2.25 11.88
CA GLN A 20 -3.82 1.62 11.77
C GLN A 20 -3.16 1.95 10.43
N LEU A 21 -3.90 1.89 9.32
CA LEU A 21 -3.36 2.16 7.99
C LEU A 21 -3.05 3.65 7.78
N ALA A 22 -3.87 4.55 8.33
CA ALA A 22 -3.67 6.00 8.24
C ALA A 22 -2.36 6.44 8.93
N GLN A 23 -1.85 5.65 9.87
CA GLN A 23 -0.50 5.82 10.42
C GLN A 23 0.52 5.13 9.52
N VAL A 24 1.10 5.87 8.57
CA VAL A 24 1.96 5.30 7.51
C VAL A 24 3.18 4.53 8.04
N ARG A 25 3.61 4.80 9.27
CA ARG A 25 4.65 4.03 9.97
C ARG A 25 4.32 2.54 10.11
N ASN A 26 3.04 2.19 10.23
CA ASN A 26 2.60 0.80 10.37
C ASN A 26 2.85 -0.03 9.10
N PHE A 27 3.09 0.61 7.95
CA PHE A 27 3.49 -0.09 6.73
C PHE A 27 4.82 -0.83 6.87
N GLU A 28 5.68 -0.47 7.82
CA GLU A 28 6.90 -1.23 8.12
C GLU A 28 6.59 -2.69 8.46
N ARG A 29 5.52 -2.93 9.23
CA ARG A 29 5.06 -4.28 9.61
C ARG A 29 4.45 -5.04 8.45
N LEU A 30 3.95 -4.33 7.44
CA LEU A 30 3.32 -4.89 6.25
C LEU A 30 4.34 -5.21 5.13
N MET A 31 5.61 -4.85 5.32
CA MET A 31 6.64 -5.11 4.33
C MET A 31 6.97 -6.60 4.21
N PRO A 32 7.36 -7.07 3.01
CA PRO A 32 7.85 -8.43 2.81
C PRO A 32 9.19 -8.66 3.53
N ASP A 33 9.52 -9.94 3.77
CA ASP A 33 10.70 -10.34 4.56
C ASP A 33 12.05 -9.98 3.92
N ASN A 34 12.03 -9.60 2.63
CA ASN A 34 13.20 -9.11 1.90
C ASN A 34 13.38 -7.58 1.99
N LEU A 35 12.73 -6.94 2.96
CA LEU A 35 12.96 -5.54 3.32
C LEU A 35 14.43 -5.32 3.71
N VAL A 36 15.07 -4.34 3.06
CA VAL A 36 16.45 -3.93 3.32
C VAL A 36 16.49 -2.61 4.09
N LYS A 37 15.51 -1.73 3.83
CA LYS A 37 15.41 -0.42 4.46
C LYS A 37 13.94 -0.02 4.59
N PHE A 38 13.60 0.56 5.73
CA PHE A 38 12.39 1.35 5.93
C PHE A 38 12.76 2.57 6.77
N GLU A 39 12.40 3.75 6.31
CA GLU A 39 12.73 4.99 6.99
C GLU A 39 11.59 6.00 6.81
N MET A 40 11.13 6.56 7.94
CA MET A 40 10.17 7.66 7.92
C MET A 40 10.87 8.92 7.43
N LEU A 41 10.31 9.55 6.40
CA LEU A 41 10.78 10.85 5.91
C LEU A 41 10.06 11.99 6.63
N ARG A 42 8.77 11.80 6.89
CA ARG A 42 7.84 12.72 7.56
C ARG A 42 6.70 11.90 8.17
N ASP A 43 5.76 12.55 8.85
CA ASP A 43 4.58 11.88 9.43
C ASP A 43 3.68 11.23 8.38
N ASP A 44 3.73 11.69 7.13
CA ASP A 44 2.89 11.27 6.00
C ASP A 44 3.67 10.55 4.89
N ALA A 45 4.97 10.34 5.06
CA ALA A 45 5.82 9.78 4.02
C ALA A 45 6.95 8.90 4.56
N PHE A 46 7.25 7.84 3.84
CA PHE A 46 8.34 6.93 4.14
C PHE A 46 9.03 6.46 2.87
N VAL A 47 10.28 6.05 3.00
CA VAL A 47 11.05 5.37 1.96
C VAL A 47 11.32 3.94 2.38
N PHE A 48 11.25 3.02 1.43
CA PHE A 48 11.61 1.63 1.64
C PHE A 48 12.42 1.08 0.47
N ALA A 49 13.21 0.04 0.75
CA ALA A 49 13.98 -0.68 -0.24
C ALA A 49 13.83 -2.19 -0.01
N LEU A 50 13.59 -2.93 -1.09
CA LEU A 50 13.59 -4.39 -1.07
C LEU A 50 14.83 -4.92 -1.77
N LYS A 51 15.31 -6.10 -1.38
CA LYS A 51 16.47 -6.74 -2.02
C LYS A 51 16.20 -6.91 -3.53
N GLY A 52 17.01 -6.24 -4.36
CA GLY A 52 16.89 -6.30 -5.82
C GLY A 52 15.90 -5.31 -6.45
N MET A 53 15.36 -4.36 -5.68
CA MET A 53 14.52 -3.26 -6.17
C MET A 53 15.15 -1.90 -5.84
N PRO A 54 14.92 -0.86 -6.67
CA PRO A 54 15.27 0.50 -6.30
C PRO A 54 14.50 0.96 -5.06
N GLU A 55 15.02 1.97 -4.36
CA GLU A 55 14.29 2.61 -3.28
C GLU A 55 12.99 3.25 -3.80
N ILE A 56 11.90 3.09 -3.06
CA ILE A 56 10.59 3.65 -3.38
C ILE A 56 10.16 4.53 -2.22
N THR A 57 9.68 5.72 -2.54
CA THR A 57 9.07 6.63 -1.57
C THR A 57 7.55 6.61 -1.77
N LEU A 58 6.82 6.48 -0.66
CA LEU A 58 5.38 6.60 -0.60
C LEU A 58 5.00 7.78 0.29
N GLU A 59 4.02 8.55 -0.15
CA GLU A 59 3.47 9.70 0.55
C GLU A 59 1.94 9.61 0.55
N LYS A 60 1.31 9.94 1.68
CA LYS A 60 -0.15 10.02 1.77
C LYS A 60 -0.67 11.14 0.86
N LYS A 61 -1.56 10.80 -0.06
CA LYS A 61 -2.16 11.73 -1.04
C LYS A 61 -3.55 12.17 -0.64
N SER A 62 -4.37 11.23 -0.19
CA SER A 62 -5.72 11.50 0.29
C SER A 62 -6.20 10.35 1.16
N GLU A 63 -7.25 10.62 1.92
CA GLU A 63 -7.96 9.62 2.69
C GLU A 63 -9.44 9.98 2.77
N VAL A 64 -10.28 8.95 2.84
CA VAL A 64 -11.68 9.06 3.23
C VAL A 64 -11.81 8.21 4.49
N PRO A 65 -12.12 8.82 5.65
CA PRO A 65 -12.16 8.12 6.92
C PRO A 65 -12.92 6.80 6.83
N ALA A 66 -12.33 5.75 7.41
CA ALA A 66 -12.79 4.36 7.38
C ALA A 66 -12.78 3.68 6.00
N THR A 67 -12.99 4.38 4.88
CA THR A 67 -13.28 3.71 3.60
C THR A 67 -12.09 3.63 2.64
N GLN A 68 -11.17 4.59 2.68
CA GLN A 68 -10.12 4.66 1.68
C GLN A 68 -8.86 5.38 2.18
N LEU A 69 -7.69 4.81 1.87
CA LEU A 69 -6.40 5.47 2.02
C LEU A 69 -5.67 5.45 0.67
N VAL A 70 -5.09 6.58 0.26
CA VAL A 70 -4.33 6.69 -0.97
C VAL A 70 -2.91 7.12 -0.67
N LEU A 71 -1.96 6.26 -1.02
CA LEU A 71 -0.52 6.57 -1.04
C LEU A 71 -0.06 6.77 -2.48
N GLY A 72 1.01 7.53 -2.70
CA GLY A 72 1.55 7.73 -4.04
C GLY A 72 2.98 8.26 -4.05
N ALA A 73 3.52 8.45 -5.25
CA ALA A 73 4.84 9.03 -5.43
C ALA A 73 4.90 10.48 -4.93
N PRO A 74 6.03 10.95 -4.36
CA PRO A 74 6.26 12.37 -4.13
C PRO A 74 6.19 13.19 -5.43
N GLU A 75 5.93 14.48 -5.31
CA GLU A 75 5.91 15.40 -6.45
C GLU A 75 7.26 15.40 -7.19
N GLY A 76 7.22 15.53 -8.53
CA GLY A 76 8.42 15.51 -9.37
C GLY A 76 9.04 14.12 -9.60
N LYS A 77 8.45 13.06 -9.06
CA LYS A 77 8.78 11.65 -9.38
C LYS A 77 7.79 11.08 -10.40
N LEU A 78 8.09 9.88 -10.92
CA LEU A 78 7.20 9.16 -11.82
C LEU A 78 5.86 8.89 -11.10
N PRO A 79 4.73 9.40 -11.62
CA PRO A 79 3.48 9.41 -10.88
C PRO A 79 2.86 8.01 -10.81
N PHE A 80 2.51 7.62 -9.59
CA PHE A 80 1.68 6.44 -9.33
C PHE A 80 0.88 6.63 -8.03
N MET A 81 -0.19 5.88 -7.92
CA MET A 81 -1.14 5.84 -6.82
C MET A 81 -1.33 4.40 -6.36
N LEU A 82 -1.45 4.23 -5.05
CA LEU A 82 -1.74 2.98 -4.37
C LEU A 82 -2.94 3.24 -3.44
N THR A 83 -4.10 2.85 -3.91
CA THR A 83 -5.38 3.03 -3.23
C THR A 83 -5.73 1.78 -2.45
N THR A 84 -5.91 1.90 -1.14
CA THR A 84 -6.44 0.84 -0.28
C THR A 84 -7.92 1.11 -0.02
N ASN A 85 -8.79 0.24 -0.51
CA ASN A 85 -10.22 0.29 -0.28
C ASN A 85 -10.59 -0.64 0.88
N LEU A 86 -11.41 -0.13 1.79
CA LEU A 86 -11.92 -0.85 2.95
C LEU A 86 -13.44 -0.89 2.86
N ASN A 87 -14.02 -2.09 2.88
CA ASN A 87 -15.46 -2.29 2.83
C ASN A 87 -15.90 -3.09 4.05
N ALA A 88 -16.74 -2.51 4.90
CA ALA A 88 -17.28 -3.20 6.07
C ALA A 88 -18.14 -4.41 5.64
N LEU A 89 -17.87 -5.58 6.21
CA LEU A 89 -18.69 -6.78 6.06
C LEU A 89 -19.58 -7.00 7.29
N SER A 90 -19.08 -6.62 8.47
CA SER A 90 -19.81 -6.61 9.75
C SER A 90 -19.16 -5.59 10.70
N GLU A 91 -19.63 -5.52 11.95
CA GLU A 91 -19.04 -4.64 12.98
C GLU A 91 -17.55 -4.90 13.21
N ASP A 92 -17.10 -6.15 13.11
CA ASP A 92 -15.72 -6.58 13.40
C ASP A 92 -15.01 -7.19 12.18
N SER A 93 -15.51 -6.96 10.96
CA SER A 93 -14.96 -7.56 9.75
C SER A 93 -14.95 -6.59 8.58
N THR A 94 -13.81 -6.52 7.89
CA THR A 94 -13.58 -5.61 6.76
C THR A 94 -12.97 -6.37 5.59
N GLU A 95 -13.58 -6.25 4.41
CA GLU A 95 -12.95 -6.62 3.14
C GLU A 95 -11.97 -5.53 2.71
N VAL A 96 -10.77 -5.93 2.31
CA VAL A 96 -9.71 -5.01 1.88
C VAL A 96 -9.20 -5.38 0.49
N GLN A 97 -8.98 -4.36 -0.35
CA GLN A 97 -8.33 -4.50 -1.64
C GLN A 97 -7.41 -3.31 -1.92
N MET A 98 -6.23 -3.58 -2.47
CA MET A 98 -5.32 -2.54 -2.95
C MET A 98 -5.34 -2.45 -4.47
N HIS A 99 -5.37 -1.22 -4.98
CA HIS A 99 -5.31 -0.89 -6.39
C HIS A 99 -4.09 -0.03 -6.65
N PHE A 100 -3.27 -0.45 -7.59
CA PHE A 100 -2.16 0.32 -8.11
C PHE A 100 -2.55 0.94 -9.45
N ASN A 101 -2.32 2.24 -9.61
CA ASN A 101 -2.44 2.94 -10.87
C ASN A 101 -1.17 3.77 -11.10
N GLY A 102 -0.44 3.48 -12.17
CA GLY A 102 0.78 4.21 -12.51
C GLY A 102 0.86 4.53 -13.99
N ASP A 103 1.27 5.75 -14.34
CA ASP A 103 1.46 6.18 -15.72
C ASP A 103 2.88 5.84 -16.21
N PHE A 104 3.09 4.55 -16.43
CA PHE A 104 4.38 4.01 -16.87
C PHE A 104 4.33 3.71 -18.36
N ASN A 105 5.44 4.02 -19.06
CA ASN A 105 5.61 3.54 -20.42
C ASN A 105 5.62 1.99 -20.46
N PRO A 106 5.31 1.36 -21.60
CA PRO A 106 5.17 -0.10 -21.69
C PRO A 106 6.39 -0.89 -21.22
N LEU A 107 7.61 -0.38 -21.46
CA LEU A 107 8.85 -1.03 -21.08
C LEU A 107 9.01 -1.08 -19.55
N ILE A 108 8.84 0.06 -18.88
CA ILE A 108 8.89 0.13 -17.40
C ILE A 108 7.76 -0.71 -16.81
N ALA A 109 6.54 -0.59 -17.34
CA ALA A 109 5.37 -1.32 -16.87
C ALA A 109 5.61 -2.83 -16.85
N MET A 110 6.20 -3.41 -17.89
CA MET A 110 6.51 -4.85 -17.95
C MET A 110 7.53 -5.28 -16.88
N MET A 111 8.54 -4.46 -16.60
CA MET A 111 9.57 -4.77 -15.61
C MET A 111 9.05 -4.70 -14.17
N VAL A 112 8.15 -3.74 -13.90
CA VAL A 112 7.67 -3.49 -12.53
C VAL A 112 6.35 -4.20 -12.20
N LYS A 113 5.60 -4.67 -13.20
CA LYS A 113 4.30 -5.34 -13.01
C LYS A 113 4.36 -6.49 -12.01
N THR A 114 5.28 -7.44 -12.21
CA THR A 114 5.41 -8.62 -11.34
C THR A 114 5.87 -8.26 -9.92
N PRO A 115 6.96 -7.50 -9.70
CA PRO A 115 7.39 -7.16 -8.35
C PRO A 115 6.39 -6.27 -7.60
N LEU A 116 5.75 -5.29 -8.27
CA LEU A 116 4.70 -4.48 -7.65
C LEU A 116 3.46 -5.29 -7.31
N GLY A 117 3.05 -6.20 -8.20
CA GLY A 117 1.96 -7.14 -7.92
C GLY A 117 2.22 -7.97 -6.67
N LYS A 118 3.43 -8.53 -6.52
CA LYS A 118 3.82 -9.28 -5.31
C LYS A 118 3.87 -8.40 -4.06
N LEU A 119 4.32 -7.15 -4.20
CA LEU A 119 4.36 -6.20 -3.09
C LEU A 119 2.96 -5.91 -2.55
N ILE A 120 2.02 -5.53 -3.42
CA ILE A 120 0.65 -5.20 -2.97
C ILE A 120 -0.08 -6.42 -2.42
N GLU A 121 0.13 -7.61 -2.99
CA GLU A 121 -0.39 -8.87 -2.43
C GLU A 121 0.16 -9.13 -1.03
N THR A 122 1.46 -8.92 -0.81
CA THR A 122 2.08 -9.11 0.50
C THR A 122 1.53 -8.12 1.52
N ILE A 123 1.48 -6.84 1.17
CA ILE A 123 0.97 -5.78 2.06
C ILE A 123 -0.46 -6.10 2.48
N VAL A 124 -1.34 -6.41 1.53
CA VAL A 124 -2.72 -6.79 1.84
C VAL A 124 -2.75 -8.00 2.76
N SER A 125 -2.05 -9.09 2.42
CA SER A 125 -2.08 -10.31 3.24
C SER A 125 -1.64 -10.07 4.69
N LYS A 126 -0.64 -9.21 4.92
CA LYS A 126 -0.13 -8.87 6.25
C LYS A 126 -1.03 -7.89 7.02
N MET A 127 -2.05 -7.30 6.41
CA MET A 127 -3.01 -6.44 7.16
C MET A 127 -3.78 -7.19 8.23
N GLN A 128 -3.84 -8.52 8.15
CA GLN A 128 -4.39 -9.37 9.21
C GLN A 128 -3.57 -9.33 10.50
N GLU A 129 -2.32 -8.89 10.44
CA GLU A 129 -1.40 -8.78 11.58
C GLU A 129 -1.45 -7.41 12.28
N LEU A 130 -2.18 -6.43 11.72
CA LEU A 130 -2.38 -5.11 12.33
C LEU A 130 -3.29 -5.18 13.55
#